data_AF-A0A2D3WAH6-F1
#
_entry.id   AF-A0A2D3WAH6-F1
#
_cell.length_a   1.000
_cell.length_b   1.000
_cell.length_c   1.000
_cell.angle_alpha   90.00
_cell.angle_beta   90.00
_cell.angle_gamma   90.00
#
_symmetry.space_group_name_H-M   'P 1'
#
loop_
_entity.id
_entity.type
_entity.pdbx_description
1 polymer ?
#
loop_
_entity_poly.entity_id
_entity_poly.type
_entity_poly.pdbx_seq_one_letter_code
_entity_poly.pdbx_strand_id
1 'polypeptide(L)'
;MSNAELKKEILELKKELHVTIVAHFYQKDEVYELADFTGDSLELAKFAARDENPNLIFCGVGFMGQSVKILAPSKRVFMPRIACCAMAKMISKEQFEQSVAFLE
;
A
#
# COMPACT_ATOMS: atom_id res chain seq x y z
N MET A 1 -10.35 -24.23 -0.54
CA MET A 1 -11.28 -23.19 -0.06
C MET A 1 -11.76 -22.40 -1.24
N SER A 2 -13.05 -22.09 -1.31
CA SER A 2 -13.62 -21.18 -2.29
C SER A 2 -13.25 -19.73 -1.98
N ASN A 3 -13.35 -18.83 -2.96
CA ASN A 3 -13.12 -17.40 -2.76
C ASN A 3 -14.05 -16.80 -1.68
N ALA A 4 -15.29 -17.30 -1.57
CA ALA A 4 -16.23 -16.84 -0.55
C ALA A 4 -15.78 -17.23 0.88
N GLU A 5 -15.23 -18.43 1.06
CA GLU A 5 -14.67 -18.88 2.34
C GLU A 5 -13.45 -18.05 2.73
N LEU A 6 -12.54 -17.79 1.79
CA LEU A 6 -11.37 -16.94 2.02
C LEU A 6 -11.76 -15.50 2.36
N LYS A 7 -12.75 -14.93 1.67
CA LYS A 7 -13.24 -13.57 1.94
C LYS A 7 -13.76 -13.46 3.38
N LYS A 8 -14.51 -14.47 3.84
CA LYS A 8 -15.04 -14.51 5.20
C LYS A 8 -13.91 -14.59 6.23
N GLU A 9 -12.96 -15.50 6.04
CA GLU A 9 -11.81 -15.68 6.95
C GLU A 9 -10.96 -14.41 7.04
N ILE A 10 -10.68 -13.75 5.91
CA ILE A 10 -9.93 -12.48 5.88
C ILE A 10 -10.67 -11.39 6.68
N LEU A 11 -11.99 -11.30 6.56
CA LEU A 11 -12.78 -10.30 7.31
C LEU A 11 -12.81 -10.58 8.82
N GLU A 12 -12.77 -11.84 9.23
CA GLU A 12 -12.66 -12.25 10.64
C GLU A 12 -11.28 -11.89 11.20
N LEU A 13 -10.20 -12.30 10.50
CA LEU A 13 -8.82 -11.98 10.88
C LEU A 13 -8.54 -10.48 10.89
N LYS A 14 -9.11 -9.72 9.95
CA LYS A 14 -8.95 -8.27 9.89
C LYS A 14 -9.44 -7.59 11.18
N LYS A 15 -10.55 -8.08 11.73
CA LYS A 15 -11.11 -7.57 13.00
C LYS A 15 -10.26 -8.02 14.19
N GLU A 16 -9.88 -9.29 14.23
CA GLU A 16 -9.07 -9.86 15.32
C GLU A 16 -7.70 -9.20 15.43
N LEU A 17 -7.01 -9.04 14.30
CA LEU A 17 -5.66 -8.48 14.23
C LEU A 17 -5.63 -6.95 14.20
N HIS A 18 -6.80 -6.32 14.18
CA HIS A 18 -6.98 -4.88 14.07
C HIS A 18 -6.06 -4.29 12.99
N VAL A 19 -6.35 -4.56 11.72
CA VAL A 19 -5.52 -4.14 10.58
C VAL A 19 -6.35 -3.41 9.53
N THR A 20 -5.80 -2.33 8.96
CA THR A 20 -6.40 -1.60 7.86
C THR A 20 -5.86 -2.16 6.53
N ILE A 21 -6.74 -2.44 5.57
CA ILE A 21 -6.35 -2.93 4.24
C ILE A 21 -6.53 -1.79 3.23
N VAL A 22 -5.47 -1.45 2.49
CA VAL A 22 -5.52 -0.45 1.43
C VAL A 22 -5.15 -1.08 0.10
N ALA A 23 -5.86 -0.75 -0.98
CA ALA A 23 -5.64 -1.35 -2.30
C ALA A 23 -5.55 -0.32 -3.42
N HIS A 24 -4.59 -0.52 -4.32
CA HIS A 24 -4.49 0.25 -5.55
C HIS A 24 -5.58 -0.16 -6.55
N PHE A 25 -6.00 0.76 -7.42
CA PHE A 25 -7.02 0.52 -8.46
C PHE A 25 -6.71 -0.65 -9.42
N TYR A 26 -5.45 -1.09 -9.49
CA TYR A 26 -5.03 -2.18 -10.37
C TYR A 26 -5.05 -3.55 -9.70
N GLN A 27 -5.54 -3.64 -8.46
CA GLN A 27 -5.75 -4.92 -7.80
C GLN A 27 -6.93 -5.66 -8.42
N LYS A 28 -6.94 -6.99 -8.25
CA LYS A 28 -8.08 -7.82 -8.65
C LYS A 28 -9.33 -7.44 -7.85
N ASP A 29 -10.50 -7.60 -8.45
CA ASP A 29 -11.80 -7.28 -7.83
C ASP A 29 -11.95 -7.88 -6.43
N GLU A 30 -11.53 -9.14 -6.26
CA GLU A 30 -11.59 -9.84 -4.97
C GLU A 30 -10.78 -9.15 -3.86
N VAL A 31 -9.66 -8.50 -4.19
CA VAL A 31 -8.84 -7.73 -3.25
C VAL A 31 -9.38 -6.30 -3.10
N TYR A 32 -9.85 -5.72 -4.20
CA TYR A 32 -10.44 -4.39 -4.24
C TYR A 32 -11.65 -4.31 -3.29
N GLU A 33 -12.55 -5.29 -3.34
CA GLU A 33 -13.74 -5.37 -2.49
C GLU A 33 -13.43 -5.62 -1.00
N LEU A 34 -12.24 -6.13 -0.67
CA LEU A 34 -11.82 -6.41 0.71
C LEU A 34 -11.16 -5.21 1.39
N ALA A 35 -10.73 -4.21 0.62
CA ALA A 35 -10.01 -3.06 1.13
C ALA A 35 -10.93 -2.11 1.92
N ASP A 36 -10.40 -1.52 2.98
CA ASP A 36 -11.03 -0.42 3.71
C ASP A 36 -11.00 0.88 2.91
N PHE A 37 -9.96 1.04 2.08
CA PHE A 37 -9.79 2.20 1.24
C PHE A 37 -9.12 1.80 -0.08
N THR A 38 -9.66 2.32 -1.17
CA THR A 38 -9.14 2.15 -2.51
C THR A 38 -8.80 3.52 -3.09
N GLY A 39 -7.69 3.62 -3.83
CA GLY A 39 -7.19 4.91 -4.28
C GLY A 39 -6.01 4.81 -5.24
N ASP A 40 -5.58 5.97 -5.73
CA ASP A 40 -4.31 6.11 -6.44
C ASP A 40 -3.11 6.06 -5.48
N SER A 41 -1.89 6.17 -6.02
CA SER A 41 -0.66 6.09 -5.22
C SER A 41 -0.55 7.16 -4.13
N LEU A 42 -1.00 8.38 -4.40
CA LEU A 42 -0.88 9.52 -3.49
C LEU A 42 -1.98 9.50 -2.42
N GLU A 43 -3.21 9.19 -2.84
CA GLU A 43 -4.36 9.04 -1.96
C GLU A 43 -4.13 7.95 -0.93
N LEU A 44 -3.63 6.79 -1.37
CA LEU A 44 -3.31 5.68 -0.47
C LEU A 44 -2.26 6.07 0.57
N ALA A 45 -1.19 6.77 0.15
CA ALA A 45 -0.14 7.21 1.06
C ALA A 45 -0.66 8.22 2.09
N LYS A 46 -1.47 9.20 1.65
CA LYS A 46 -2.08 10.21 2.52
C LYS A 46 -3.14 9.66 3.46
N PHE A 47 -3.92 8.67 3.01
CA PHE A 47 -4.90 7.99 3.86
C PHE A 47 -4.17 7.15 4.90
N ALA A 48 -3.22 6.32 4.49
CA ALA A 48 -2.45 5.46 5.38
C ALA A 48 -1.69 6.25 6.46
N ALA A 49 -1.24 7.48 6.16
CA ALA A 49 -0.60 8.35 7.13
C ALA A 49 -1.56 8.94 8.18
N ARG A 50 -2.85 9.11 7.83
CA ARG A 50 -3.90 9.64 8.71
C ARG A 50 -4.64 8.56 9.49
N ASP A 51 -4.66 7.34 8.97
CA ASP A 51 -5.26 6.19 9.62
C ASP A 51 -4.60 5.93 10.99
N GLU A 52 -5.42 5.79 12.03
CA GLU A 52 -4.94 5.63 13.41
C GLU A 52 -4.43 4.21 13.69
N ASN A 53 -4.81 3.25 12.85
CA ASN A 53 -4.44 1.85 13.04
C ASN A 53 -2.91 1.65 12.91
N PRO A 54 -2.22 1.09 13.91
CA PRO A 54 -0.77 0.85 13.81
C PRO A 54 -0.39 -0.18 12.75
N ASN A 55 -1.31 -1.06 12.33
CA ASN A 55 -1.08 -2.12 11.36
C ASN A 55 -1.80 -1.83 10.04
N LEU A 56 -1.06 -1.93 8.92
CA LEU A 56 -1.58 -1.68 7.58
C LEU A 56 -1.16 -2.78 6.62
N ILE A 57 -2.09 -3.37 5.89
CA ILE A 57 -1.81 -4.22 4.73
C ILE A 57 -1.93 -3.38 3.47
N PHE A 58 -0.83 -3.23 2.73
CA PHE A 58 -0.75 -2.48 1.49
C PHE A 58 -0.77 -3.40 0.28
N CYS A 59 -1.91 -3.42 -0.43
CA CYS A 59 -2.10 -4.17 -1.65
C CYS A 59 -1.68 -3.34 -2.87
N GLY A 60 -0.37 -3.29 -3.12
CA GLY A 60 0.24 -2.55 -4.23
C GLY A 60 1.70 -2.94 -4.46
N VAL A 61 2.51 -2.00 -4.95
CA VAL A 61 3.95 -2.21 -5.22
C VAL A 61 4.84 -1.51 -4.19
N GLY A 62 6.09 -1.96 -4.08
CA GLY A 62 7.00 -1.63 -2.98
C GLY A 62 7.22 -0.13 -2.75
N PHE A 63 7.39 0.67 -3.81
CA PHE A 63 7.61 2.11 -3.66
C PHE A 63 6.40 2.81 -3.00
N MET A 64 5.18 2.34 -3.26
CA MET A 64 3.97 2.91 -2.65
C MET A 64 3.93 2.60 -1.15
N GLY A 65 4.29 1.38 -0.75
CA GLY A 65 4.44 1.01 0.66
C GLY A 65 5.56 1.78 1.36
N GLN A 66 6.67 2.04 0.65
CA GLN A 66 7.76 2.89 1.16
C GLN A 66 7.29 4.32 1.41
N SER A 67 6.47 4.90 0.52
CA SER A 67 5.88 6.22 0.74
C SER A 67 5.07 6.30 2.03
N VAL A 68 4.31 5.24 2.38
CA VAL A 68 3.62 5.18 3.68
C VAL A 68 4.61 5.23 4.82
N LYS A 69 5.74 4.51 4.72
CA LYS A 69 6.76 4.50 5.78
C LYS A 69 7.47 5.85 5.93
N ILE A 70 7.62 6.60 4.85
CA ILE A 70 8.15 7.97 4.87
C ILE A 70 7.17 8.90 5.61
N LEU A 71 5.87 8.80 5.31
CA LEU A 71 4.85 9.67 5.92
C LEU A 71 4.45 9.28 7.35
N ALA A 72 4.46 7.98 7.66
CA ALA A 72 4.11 7.42 8.97
C ALA A 72 5.16 6.40 9.43
N PRO A 73 6.33 6.86 9.92
CA PRO A 73 7.46 5.98 10.28
C PRO A 73 7.17 4.99 11.41
N SER A 74 6.18 5.25 12.27
CA SER A 74 5.80 4.33 13.36
C SER A 74 4.87 3.20 12.89
N LYS A 75 4.16 3.38 11.77
CA LYS A 75 3.18 2.41 11.27
C LYS A 75 3.87 1.14 10.75
N ARG A 76 3.26 -0.01 11.02
CA ARG A 76 3.71 -1.31 10.52
C ARG A 76 3.00 -1.61 9.21
N VAL A 77 3.76 -1.61 8.12
CA VAL A 77 3.26 -1.85 6.77
C VAL A 77 3.59 -3.27 6.33
N PHE A 78 2.56 -4.06 6.04
CA PHE A 78 2.65 -5.40 5.50
C PHE A 78 2.30 -5.39 4.02
N MET A 79 3.04 -6.14 3.22
CA MET A 79 2.72 -6.34 1.80
C MET A 79 2.54 -7.83 1.56
N PRO A 80 1.38 -8.30 1.07
CA PRO A 80 1.14 -9.73 0.83
C PRO A 80 2.18 -10.36 -0.10
N ARG A 81 2.69 -9.55 -1.04
CA ARG A 81 3.83 -9.87 -1.88
C ARG A 81 4.67 -8.62 -2.07
N ILE A 82 5.99 -8.76 -1.98
CA ILE A 82 6.91 -7.69 -2.38
C ILE A 82 6.88 -7.61 -3.92
N ALA A 83 5.92 -6.83 -4.44
CA ALA A 83 5.81 -6.49 -5.84
C ALA A 83 6.62 -5.23 -6.15
N CYS A 84 7.15 -5.12 -7.37
CA CYS A 84 7.95 -3.96 -7.75
C CYS A 84 7.49 -3.39 -9.09
N CYS A 85 7.52 -2.07 -9.22
CA CYS A 85 7.32 -1.38 -10.48
C CYS A 85 8.65 -1.30 -11.23
N ALA A 86 8.68 -1.84 -12.46
CA ALA A 86 9.89 -1.82 -13.28
C ALA A 86 10.37 -0.38 -13.56
N MET A 87 9.44 0.53 -13.87
CA MET A 87 9.75 1.94 -14.12
C MET A 87 10.36 2.63 -12.89
N ALA A 88 9.88 2.30 -11.69
CA ALA A 88 10.44 2.86 -10.45
C ALA A 88 11.90 2.44 -10.21
N LYS A 89 12.38 1.35 -10.84
CA LYS A 89 13.79 0.93 -10.79
C LYS A 89 14.68 1.60 -11.85
N MET A 90 14.10 2.30 -12.82
CA MET A 90 14.88 2.88 -13.93
C MET A 90 15.62 4.16 -13.52
N ILE A 91 15.15 4.84 -12.47
CA ILE A 91 15.76 6.10 -12.00
C ILE A 91 16.91 5.81 -11.01
N SER A 92 18.07 6.42 -11.25
CA SER A 92 19.18 6.43 -10.29
C SER A 92 19.08 7.60 -9.31
N LYS A 93 19.85 7.55 -8.23
CA LYS A 93 19.93 8.64 -7.25
C LYS A 93 20.40 9.94 -7.90
N GLU A 94 21.43 9.85 -8.74
CA GLU A 94 22.03 11.00 -9.43
C GLU A 94 21.02 11.65 -10.38
N GLN A 95 20.27 10.84 -11.13
CA GLN A 95 19.20 11.33 -12.01
C GLN A 95 18.09 12.01 -11.22
N PHE A 96 17.71 11.45 -10.07
CA PHE A 96 16.73 12.06 -9.18
C PHE A 96 17.20 13.43 -8.67
N GLU A 97 18.43 13.51 -8.13
CA GLU A 97 18.99 14.76 -7.61
C GLU A 97 19.10 15.84 -8.69
N GLN A 98 19.55 15.48 -9.91
CA GLN A 98 19.59 16.41 -11.04
C GLN A 98 18.19 16.89 -11.47
N SER A 99 17.20 16.00 -11.48
CA SER A 99 15.84 16.34 -11.86
C SER A 99 15.19 17.29 -10.84
N VAL A 100 15.45 17.10 -9.55
CA VAL A 100 14.96 18.00 -8.49
C VAL A 100 15.62 19.36 -8.61
N ALA A 101 16.95 19.42 -8.76
CA ALA A 101 17.69 20.68 -8.89
C ALA A 101 17.30 21.50 -10.13
N PHE A 102 16.79 20.85 -11.19
CA PHE A 102 16.24 21.55 -12.36
C PHE A 102 14.89 22.22 -12.09
N LEU A 103 14.12 21.73 -11.10
CA LEU A 103 12.79 22.22 -10.78
C LEU A 103 12.77 23.28 -9.66
N GLU A 104 13.90 23.48 -8.97
CA GLU A 104 14.12 24.52 -7.94
C GLU A 104 14.72 25.80 -8.53
#